data_AF-A0AAD7Q5L7-F1
#
_entry.id   AF-A0AAD7Q5L7-F1
#
_cell.length_a   1.000
_cell.length_b   1.000
_cell.length_c   1.000
_cell.angle_alpha   90.00
_cell.angle_beta   90.00
_cell.angle_gamma   90.00
#
_symmetry.space_group_name_H-M   'P 1'
#
loop_
_entity.id
_entity.type
_entity.pdbx_description
1 polymer ?
#
loop_
_entity_poly.entity_id
_entity_poly.type
_entity_poly.pdbx_seq_one_letter_code
_entity_poly.pdbx_strand_id
1 'polypeptide(L)'
;MNTPKLTRAIHRVLPLIFAVALTIFLHPSIAVSVNIDCGSNTSHTDEFSVAWTGDQNYINSGESKVVEYSSTVPYYMSETVMSSLRVFPTLKKNCYTINVDKGEKVLIRASFVYGNYDSKRSPPTFDLLFDGNFWTKVNTSNLQGVYHEAIYVTKKNTTIICVAQTLTNQIPFMSALELHSLNYKMYSRVDSNHALYLTHRAAAGANQTIRYPQDPYDRIWENEVGFVLTEDVKGDAVSVNASKAEDDPPPAVLRNAVTTIGTAWSIILKTGLPATRVPIYITTVTALNLSSFGLSGTLPDFSSLDALETVDFQNNSLQGQIPAFLGSLPNLKLLNLEDNRFNGTIPSSISSNRKLELIVTNNCLPGRSCQPENPALPSGTSKAPRSPTPSSGISETPPFSGTN
;
A
#
# COMPACT_ATOMS: atom_id res chain seq x y z
N MET A 1 -20.21 -47.08 67.07
CA MET A 1 -20.24 -48.55 66.91
C MET A 1 -19.55 -48.91 65.60
N ASN A 2 -18.74 -49.95 65.67
CA ASN A 2 -17.77 -50.43 64.68
C ASN A 2 -18.39 -50.92 63.36
N THR A 3 -17.58 -50.83 62.30
CA THR A 3 -17.64 -51.57 61.01
C THR A 3 -17.20 -53.05 61.20
N PRO A 4 -17.00 -53.95 60.18
CA PRO A 4 -17.36 -53.98 58.73
C PRO A 4 -17.84 -55.38 58.21
N LYS A 5 -17.99 -55.51 56.86
CA LYS A 5 -17.73 -56.66 55.93
C LYS A 5 -18.94 -57.05 55.05
N LEU A 6 -18.88 -57.35 53.74
CA LEU A 6 -17.81 -57.52 52.73
C LEU A 6 -18.44 -57.68 51.31
N THR A 7 -17.70 -57.29 50.25
CA THR A 7 -17.66 -57.84 48.86
C THR A 7 -18.85 -57.74 47.89
N ARG A 8 -18.66 -57.06 46.75
CA ARG A 8 -18.14 -57.66 45.48
C ARG A 8 -17.87 -56.58 44.42
N ALA A 9 -16.70 -56.69 43.79
CA ALA A 9 -16.30 -55.92 42.60
C ALA A 9 -16.58 -56.75 41.35
N ILE A 10 -17.14 -56.16 40.29
CA ILE A 10 -17.01 -56.63 38.90
C ILE A 10 -16.94 -55.41 37.95
N HIS A 11 -15.92 -55.44 37.09
CA HIS A 11 -15.55 -54.51 36.03
C HIS A 11 -16.69 -54.13 35.07
N ARG A 12 -16.73 -52.84 34.69
CA ARG A 12 -17.05 -52.42 33.32
C ARG A 12 -16.18 -51.24 32.90
N VAL A 13 -15.42 -51.49 31.85
CA VAL A 13 -14.62 -50.58 31.02
C VAL A 13 -15.56 -49.71 30.18
N LEU A 14 -15.35 -48.39 30.14
CA LEU A 14 -15.69 -47.48 29.02
C LEU A 14 -15.02 -46.10 29.27
N PRO A 15 -14.77 -45.26 28.25
CA PRO A 15 -13.44 -44.93 27.80
C PRO A 15 -13.00 -43.52 28.20
N LEU A 16 -11.68 -43.34 28.23
CA LEU A 16 -11.00 -42.06 28.36
C LEU A 16 -11.33 -41.20 27.12
N ILE A 17 -12.27 -40.26 27.23
CA ILE A 17 -12.51 -39.24 26.21
C ILE A 17 -11.33 -38.26 26.27
N PHE A 18 -10.34 -38.47 25.41
CA PHE A 18 -9.37 -37.43 25.06
C PHE A 18 -10.13 -36.34 24.29
N ALA A 19 -10.62 -35.33 25.00
CA ALA A 19 -10.98 -34.07 24.39
C ALA A 19 -9.67 -33.38 23.97
N VAL A 20 -9.22 -33.66 22.74
CA VAL A 20 -8.27 -32.79 22.06
C VAL A 20 -9.03 -31.49 21.83
N ALA A 21 -8.88 -30.55 22.77
CA ALA A 21 -9.27 -29.17 22.55
C ALA A 21 -8.37 -28.67 21.41
N LEU A 22 -8.89 -28.76 20.18
CA LEU A 22 -8.39 -27.99 19.06
C LEU A 22 -8.72 -26.53 19.38
N THR A 23 -7.91 -25.91 20.23
CA THR A 23 -7.88 -24.46 20.37
C THR A 23 -7.35 -23.95 19.06
N ILE A 24 -8.25 -23.72 18.11
CA ILE A 24 -8.01 -22.80 17.02
C ILE A 24 -7.66 -21.49 17.72
N PHE A 25 -6.37 -21.14 17.72
CA PHE A 25 -5.93 -19.79 18.03
C PHE A 25 -6.48 -18.89 16.92
N LEU A 26 -7.77 -18.56 17.00
CA LEU A 26 -8.26 -17.29 16.51
C LEU A 26 -7.56 -16.27 17.39
N HIS A 27 -6.39 -15.80 16.96
CA HIS A 27 -5.90 -14.53 17.46
C HIS A 27 -6.99 -13.53 17.09
N PRO A 28 -7.67 -12.91 18.07
CA PRO A 28 -8.45 -11.74 17.74
C PRO A 28 -7.40 -10.69 17.38
N SER A 29 -7.09 -10.54 16.09
CA SER A 29 -6.36 -9.37 15.61
C SER A 29 -7.15 -8.18 16.13
N ILE A 30 -6.57 -7.43 17.06
CA ILE A 30 -7.21 -6.23 17.58
C ILE A 30 -7.31 -5.28 16.40
N ALA A 31 -8.53 -4.94 15.99
CA ALA A 31 -8.76 -4.05 14.87
C ALA A 31 -7.93 -2.77 15.08
N VAL A 32 -7.00 -2.52 14.15
CA VAL A 32 -6.08 -1.40 14.22
C VAL A 32 -6.77 -0.20 13.60
N SER A 33 -6.81 0.91 14.34
CA SER A 33 -7.27 2.21 13.82
C SER A 33 -6.23 3.25 14.21
N VAL A 34 -5.60 3.87 13.21
CA VAL A 34 -4.52 4.84 13.39
C VAL A 34 -4.81 6.05 12.52
N ASN A 35 -4.92 7.23 13.14
CA ASN A 35 -5.11 8.50 12.44
C ASN A 35 -3.97 9.44 12.81
N ILE A 36 -3.19 9.83 11.81
CA ILE A 36 -1.93 10.58 11.94
C ILE A 36 -2.12 11.97 11.34
N ASP A 37 -1.98 12.99 12.18
CA ASP A 37 -1.93 14.39 11.77
C ASP A 37 -0.46 14.74 11.46
N CYS A 38 -0.17 14.83 10.15
CA CYS A 38 1.20 14.96 9.67
C CYS A 38 1.69 16.40 9.82
N GLY A 39 2.76 16.61 10.59
CA GLY A 39 3.27 17.92 10.95
C GLY A 39 2.84 18.38 12.34
N SER A 40 1.86 17.73 12.97
CA SER A 40 1.46 18.00 14.35
C SER A 40 2.30 17.21 15.35
N ASN A 41 2.41 17.74 16.56
CA ASN A 41 3.06 17.09 17.71
C ASN A 41 2.08 16.82 18.86
N THR A 42 0.79 17.03 18.64
CA THR A 42 -0.26 16.88 19.67
C THR A 42 -1.29 15.83 19.27
N SER A 43 -1.99 15.30 20.27
CA SER A 43 -3.17 14.47 20.05
C SER A 43 -4.43 15.30 20.29
N HIS A 44 -5.44 15.11 19.45
CA HIS A 44 -6.70 15.84 19.53
C HIS A 44 -7.84 15.02 18.90
N THR A 45 -9.05 15.55 18.98
CA THR A 45 -10.23 14.98 18.32
C THR A 45 -10.78 16.01 17.35
N ASP A 46 -11.10 15.58 16.13
CA ASP A 46 -11.59 16.47 15.08
C ASP A 46 -13.12 16.71 15.15
N GLU A 47 -13.64 17.50 14.23
CA GLU A 47 -15.06 17.80 14.06
C GLU A 47 -15.93 16.58 13.72
N PHE A 48 -15.32 15.49 13.26
CA PHE A 48 -15.99 14.22 12.97
C PHE A 48 -15.93 13.26 14.18
N SER A 49 -15.37 13.69 15.33
CA SER A 49 -15.15 12.87 16.51
C SER A 49 -14.08 11.77 16.33
N VAL A 50 -13.21 11.90 15.34
CA VAL A 50 -12.08 11.01 15.11
C VAL A 50 -10.89 11.45 15.97
N ALA A 51 -10.25 10.51 16.67
CA ALA A 51 -9.06 10.78 17.47
C ALA A 51 -7.79 10.73 16.61
N TRP A 52 -6.99 11.79 16.66
CA TRP A 52 -5.78 12.01 15.89
C TRP A 52 -4.54 12.11 16.80
N THR A 53 -3.40 11.69 16.28
CA THR A 53 -2.10 11.86 16.93
C THR A 53 -1.08 12.48 15.98
N GLY A 54 -0.18 13.30 16.52
CA GLY A 54 0.99 13.77 15.79
C GLY A 54 1.88 12.62 15.27
N ASP A 55 2.68 12.94 14.26
CA ASP A 55 3.39 11.96 13.43
C ASP A 55 4.79 11.55 13.93
N GLN A 56 5.27 12.11 15.04
CA GLN A 56 6.64 11.93 15.53
C GLN A 56 7.06 10.48 15.78
N ASN A 57 6.11 9.57 16.01
CA ASN A 57 6.36 8.16 16.26
C ASN A 57 6.39 7.31 14.97
N TYR A 58 5.94 7.87 13.84
CA TYR A 58 5.75 7.14 12.59
C TYR A 58 6.78 7.52 11.53
N ILE A 59 7.38 8.71 11.66
CA ILE A 59 8.38 9.23 10.74
C ILE A 59 9.40 10.11 11.47
N ASN A 60 10.66 10.07 11.03
CA ASN A 60 11.78 10.79 11.66
C ASN A 60 12.44 11.82 10.73
N SER A 61 11.91 12.03 9.53
CA SER A 61 12.41 12.99 8.54
C SER A 61 11.39 14.08 8.25
N GLY A 62 11.82 15.11 7.51
CA GLY A 62 10.96 16.21 7.10
C GLY A 62 10.75 17.29 8.14
N GLU A 63 10.05 18.35 7.74
CA GLU A 63 9.76 19.53 8.55
C GLU A 63 8.25 19.72 8.65
N SER A 64 7.77 20.19 9.81
CA SER A 64 6.38 20.63 9.95
C SER A 64 6.19 22.02 9.36
N LYS A 65 5.06 22.25 8.71
CA LYS A 65 4.59 23.54 8.21
C LYS A 65 3.13 23.74 8.57
N VAL A 66 2.78 24.99 8.85
CA VAL A 66 1.39 25.42 9.05
C VAL A 66 0.76 25.73 7.71
N VAL A 67 -0.50 25.34 7.55
CA VAL A 67 -1.34 25.64 6.40
C VAL A 67 -2.35 26.71 6.81
N GLU A 68 -2.20 27.91 6.26
CA GLU A 68 -3.12 29.02 6.50
C GLU A 68 -4.22 29.04 5.43
N TYR A 69 -5.32 28.27 5.54
CA TYR A 69 -6.57 28.52 4.76
C TYR A 69 -7.67 27.48 5.08
N SER A 70 -8.92 27.93 5.28
CA SER A 70 -10.09 27.03 5.46
C SER A 70 -10.90 26.81 4.17
N SER A 71 -11.03 27.79 3.28
CA SER A 71 -11.92 27.69 2.10
C SER A 71 -11.46 26.74 0.98
N THR A 72 -10.32 26.06 1.15
CA THR A 72 -9.76 25.09 0.19
C THR A 72 -9.83 23.65 0.69
N VAL A 73 -10.22 23.47 1.96
CA VAL A 73 -10.43 22.16 2.57
C VAL A 73 -11.81 21.69 2.16
N PRO A 74 -11.93 20.57 1.42
CA PRO A 74 -13.24 19.99 1.13
C PRO A 74 -13.97 19.69 2.44
N TYR A 75 -15.28 19.92 2.48
CA TYR A 75 -16.10 19.81 3.71
C TYR A 75 -16.07 18.42 4.36
N TYR A 76 -15.61 17.40 3.65
CA TYR A 76 -15.43 16.04 4.14
C TYR A 76 -14.05 15.78 4.74
N MET A 77 -13.12 16.74 4.72
CA MET A 77 -11.81 16.67 5.36
C MET A 77 -11.80 17.54 6.61
N SER A 78 -11.03 17.16 7.64
CA SER A 78 -10.98 17.93 8.89
C SER A 78 -10.19 19.22 8.71
N GLU A 79 -10.78 20.38 8.98
CA GLU A 79 -10.07 21.67 8.98
C GLU A 79 -8.96 21.69 10.04
N THR A 80 -9.23 21.07 11.20
CA THR A 80 -8.26 20.98 12.31
C THR A 80 -7.01 20.22 11.88
N VAL A 81 -7.18 19.04 11.27
CA VAL A 81 -6.07 18.18 10.84
C VAL A 81 -5.37 18.76 9.60
N MET A 82 -6.13 19.34 8.66
CA MET A 82 -5.55 19.92 7.44
C MET A 82 -4.83 21.27 7.67
N SER A 83 -4.80 21.78 8.90
CA SER A 83 -4.08 23.00 9.27
C SER A 83 -2.57 22.80 9.39
N SER A 84 -2.09 21.56 9.30
CA SER A 84 -0.67 21.22 9.32
C SER A 84 -0.29 20.26 8.20
N LEU A 85 0.99 20.28 7.82
CA LEU A 85 1.58 19.28 6.92
C LEU A 85 3.03 19.00 7.29
N ARG A 86 3.51 17.81 6.92
CA ARG A 86 4.94 17.48 6.93
C ARG A 86 5.50 17.51 5.51
N VAL A 87 6.53 18.31 5.30
CA VAL A 87 7.25 18.46 4.02
C VAL A 87 8.59 17.75 4.03
N PHE A 88 9.03 17.21 2.89
CA PHE A 88 10.26 16.43 2.77
C PHE A 88 11.25 17.00 1.73
N PRO A 89 12.03 18.05 2.07
CA PRO A 89 12.92 18.71 1.12
C PRO A 89 14.24 17.96 0.86
N THR A 90 14.63 17.01 1.72
CA THR A 90 15.97 16.41 1.73
C THR A 90 16.04 15.07 1.01
N LEU A 91 15.21 14.11 1.42
CA LEU A 91 15.21 12.76 0.86
C LEU A 91 14.25 12.67 -0.30
N LYS A 92 14.65 11.98 -1.37
CA LYS A 92 13.77 11.70 -2.51
C LYS A 92 12.57 10.81 -2.15
N LYS A 93 12.67 9.99 -1.10
CA LYS A 93 11.62 9.09 -0.65
C LYS A 93 11.53 9.13 0.87
N ASN A 94 10.33 9.32 1.40
CA ASN A 94 10.06 9.46 2.83
C ASN A 94 8.85 8.62 3.19
N CYS A 95 8.95 7.85 4.26
CA CYS A 95 8.02 6.77 4.55
C CYS A 95 7.56 6.77 6.00
N TYR A 96 6.26 6.67 6.18
CA TYR A 96 5.61 6.36 7.44
C TYR A 96 5.60 4.85 7.62
N THR A 97 5.95 4.38 8.82
CA THR A 97 5.86 2.96 9.17
C THR A 97 4.77 2.76 10.21
N ILE A 98 3.76 1.95 9.89
CA ILE A 98 2.64 1.67 10.78
C ILE A 98 2.65 0.17 11.11
N ASN A 99 2.52 -0.17 12.39
CA ASN A 99 2.40 -1.56 12.83
C ASN A 99 0.98 -2.06 12.52
N VAL A 100 0.89 -3.21 11.87
CA VAL A 100 -0.37 -3.86 11.53
C VAL A 100 -0.11 -5.34 11.29
N ASP A 101 -0.97 -6.23 11.75
CA ASP A 101 -0.73 -7.66 11.60
C ASP A 101 -0.69 -8.08 10.12
N LYS A 102 0.18 -9.04 9.78
CA LYS A 102 0.21 -9.65 8.46
C LYS A 102 -1.12 -10.34 8.16
N GLY A 103 -1.67 -10.08 6.97
CA GLY A 103 -2.94 -10.66 6.51
C GLY A 103 -4.16 -9.85 6.93
N GLU A 104 -3.96 -8.73 7.62
CA GLU A 104 -5.03 -7.80 7.97
C GLU A 104 -5.55 -7.08 6.72
N LYS A 105 -6.87 -7.00 6.57
CA LYS A 105 -7.50 -6.20 5.52
C LYS A 105 -7.64 -4.78 6.02
N VAL A 106 -6.97 -3.84 5.37
CA VAL A 106 -6.94 -2.44 5.79
C VAL A 106 -7.47 -1.51 4.72
N LEU A 107 -8.14 -0.45 5.16
CA LEU A 107 -8.33 0.78 4.43
C LEU A 107 -7.22 1.74 4.82
N ILE A 108 -6.54 2.31 3.84
CA ILE A 108 -5.55 3.38 4.05
C ILE A 108 -5.97 4.59 3.24
N ARG A 109 -5.95 5.77 3.88
CA ARG A 109 -6.23 7.05 3.25
C ARG A 109 -5.09 8.03 3.51
N ALA A 110 -4.53 8.59 2.46
CA ALA A 110 -3.51 9.63 2.54
C ALA A 110 -4.08 10.93 1.97
N SER A 111 -3.92 12.02 2.73
CA SER A 111 -4.53 13.32 2.46
C SER A 111 -3.46 14.40 2.24
N PHE A 112 -3.74 15.30 1.30
CA PHE A 112 -2.81 16.32 0.82
C PHE A 112 -3.52 17.66 0.63
N VAL A 113 -3.22 18.61 1.51
CA VAL A 113 -3.62 20.01 1.39
C VAL A 113 -2.35 20.83 1.31
N TYR A 114 -2.06 21.39 0.13
CA TYR A 114 -0.83 22.15 -0.10
C TYR A 114 -0.84 23.48 0.65
N GLY A 115 -1.98 24.18 0.67
CA GLY A 115 -2.12 25.41 1.46
C GLY A 115 -1.18 26.55 1.09
N ASN A 116 -0.44 26.43 -0.03
CA ASN A 116 0.62 27.36 -0.42
C ASN A 116 1.62 27.68 0.71
N TYR A 117 1.96 26.67 1.53
CA TYR A 117 2.80 26.85 2.73
C TYR A 117 4.18 27.47 2.44
N ASP A 118 4.69 27.36 1.21
CA ASP A 118 5.99 27.89 0.78
C ASP A 118 5.89 29.09 -0.18
N SER A 119 4.71 29.70 -0.31
CA SER A 119 4.46 30.88 -1.14
C SER A 119 4.79 30.70 -2.64
N LYS A 120 4.81 29.46 -3.15
CA LYS A 120 5.08 29.19 -4.56
C LYS A 120 3.80 29.13 -5.38
N ARG A 121 3.91 29.57 -6.64
CA ARG A 121 2.79 29.54 -7.58
C ARG A 121 2.45 28.15 -8.11
N SER A 122 3.39 27.21 -8.04
CA SER A 122 3.24 25.86 -8.57
C SER A 122 3.23 24.85 -7.42
N PRO A 123 2.06 24.29 -7.10
CA PRO A 123 1.96 23.16 -6.18
C PRO A 123 2.80 21.97 -6.69
N PRO A 124 3.42 21.19 -5.79
CA PRO A 124 4.27 20.08 -6.17
C PRO A 124 3.47 18.84 -6.64
N THR A 125 4.07 18.05 -7.50
CA THR A 125 3.57 16.74 -7.94
C THR A 125 4.61 15.67 -7.64
N PHE A 126 4.18 14.58 -7.03
CA PHE A 126 5.05 13.51 -6.56
C PHE A 126 4.30 12.18 -6.53
N ASP A 127 5.02 11.08 -6.33
CA ASP A 127 4.40 9.75 -6.29
C ASP A 127 4.06 9.37 -4.85
N LEU A 128 2.94 8.66 -4.70
CA LEU A 128 2.50 8.00 -3.47
C LEU A 128 2.67 6.49 -3.65
N LEU A 129 3.15 5.83 -2.60
CA LEU A 129 3.42 4.39 -2.60
C LEU A 129 2.94 3.75 -1.30
N PHE A 130 2.54 2.48 -1.35
CA PHE A 130 2.35 1.64 -0.17
C PHE A 130 3.12 0.33 -0.35
N ASP A 131 3.85 -0.10 0.68
CA ASP A 131 4.68 -1.31 0.70
C ASP A 131 5.61 -1.44 -0.53
N GLY A 132 6.13 -0.30 -1.01
CA GLY A 132 6.99 -0.21 -2.19
C GLY A 132 6.27 -0.30 -3.55
N ASN A 133 4.94 -0.45 -3.56
CA ASN A 133 4.12 -0.45 -4.76
C ASN A 133 3.67 0.96 -5.11
N PHE A 134 3.69 1.29 -6.41
CA PHE A 134 3.14 2.55 -6.88
C PHE A 134 1.63 2.59 -6.63
N TRP A 135 1.19 3.59 -5.88
CA TRP A 135 -0.21 3.83 -5.62
C TRP A 135 -0.79 4.77 -6.66
N THR A 136 -0.27 6.00 -6.71
CA THR A 136 -0.75 7.03 -7.62
C THR A 136 0.24 8.20 -7.69
N LYS A 137 0.08 9.05 -8.70
CA LYS A 137 0.74 10.36 -8.75
C LYS A 137 -0.17 11.37 -8.07
N VAL A 138 0.34 12.00 -7.01
CA VAL A 138 -0.36 13.05 -6.26
C VAL A 138 -0.20 14.36 -7.02
N ASN A 139 -1.31 14.83 -7.60
CA ASN A 139 -1.38 16.14 -8.24
C ASN A 139 -2.00 17.12 -7.26
N THR A 140 -1.20 18.05 -6.72
CA THR A 140 -1.68 19.01 -5.73
C THR A 140 -2.15 20.31 -6.38
N SER A 141 -2.95 21.08 -5.63
CA SER A 141 -3.59 22.31 -6.09
C SER A 141 -3.50 23.39 -5.01
N ASN A 142 -3.56 24.65 -5.42
CA ASN A 142 -3.72 25.78 -4.50
C ASN A 142 -5.16 25.93 -3.97
N LEU A 143 -6.13 25.32 -4.65
CA LEU A 143 -7.55 25.57 -4.42
C LEU A 143 -8.27 24.43 -3.70
N GLN A 144 -7.72 23.21 -3.75
CA GLN A 144 -8.41 22.03 -3.27
C GLN A 144 -7.45 21.00 -2.69
N GLY A 145 -7.80 20.48 -1.52
CA GLY A 145 -7.22 19.26 -0.98
C GLY A 145 -7.59 18.02 -1.80
N VAL A 146 -6.69 17.05 -1.82
CA VAL A 146 -6.94 15.74 -2.43
C VAL A 146 -6.64 14.65 -1.42
N TYR A 147 -7.39 13.55 -1.50
CA TYR A 147 -7.06 12.33 -0.79
C TYR A 147 -7.02 11.15 -1.75
N HIS A 148 -6.28 10.13 -1.36
CA HIS A 148 -6.23 8.86 -2.06
C HIS A 148 -6.50 7.75 -1.05
N GLU A 149 -7.40 6.84 -1.40
CA GLU A 149 -7.78 5.71 -0.55
C GLU A 149 -7.53 4.39 -1.28
N ALA A 150 -6.96 3.44 -0.54
CA ALA A 150 -6.71 2.09 -1.02
C ALA A 150 -7.16 1.08 0.04
N ILE A 151 -7.63 -0.07 -0.43
CA ILE A 151 -7.97 -1.21 0.41
C ILE A 151 -7.12 -2.39 -0.04
N TYR A 152 -6.44 -3.02 0.91
CA TYR A 152 -5.67 -4.21 0.61
C TYR A 152 -5.39 -5.09 1.84
N VAL A 153 -4.79 -6.25 1.57
CA VAL A 153 -4.35 -7.19 2.59
C VAL A 153 -2.85 -7.06 2.82
N THR A 154 -2.46 -6.73 4.05
CA THR A 154 -1.06 -6.51 4.44
C THR A 154 -0.22 -7.78 4.26
N LYS A 155 1.03 -7.62 3.82
CA LYS A 155 1.94 -8.76 3.57
C LYS A 155 2.96 -8.99 4.67
N LYS A 156 3.11 -8.02 5.58
CA LYS A 156 4.05 -8.01 6.70
C LYS A 156 3.33 -7.51 7.97
N ASN A 157 4.00 -7.61 9.11
CA ASN A 157 3.53 -7.08 10.41
C ASN A 157 3.69 -5.55 10.53
N THR A 158 4.00 -4.91 9.42
CA THR A 158 4.06 -3.46 9.26
C THR A 158 3.57 -3.14 7.85
N THR A 159 3.02 -1.95 7.69
CA THR A 159 2.80 -1.33 6.39
C THR A 159 3.59 -0.02 6.30
N ILE A 160 4.07 0.28 5.10
CA ILE A 160 4.92 1.43 4.82
C ILE A 160 4.25 2.30 3.77
N ILE A 161 3.93 3.55 4.12
CA ILE A 161 3.35 4.52 3.19
C ILE A 161 4.37 5.60 2.88
N CYS A 162 4.69 5.78 1.61
CA CYS A 162 5.76 6.67 1.20
C CYS A 162 5.30 7.73 0.20
N VAL A 163 5.90 8.91 0.30
CA VAL A 163 5.89 9.91 -0.76
C VAL A 163 7.28 10.00 -1.40
N ALA A 164 7.32 10.08 -2.73
CA ALA A 164 8.55 10.08 -3.51
C ALA A 164 8.61 11.22 -4.53
N GLN A 165 9.67 12.02 -4.44
CA GLN A 165 10.01 13.06 -5.40
C GLN A 165 10.46 12.43 -6.72
N THR A 166 9.66 12.61 -7.77
CA THR A 166 10.00 12.12 -9.12
C THR A 166 10.71 13.17 -9.98
N LEU A 167 10.55 14.45 -9.66
CA LEU A 167 11.08 15.57 -10.44
C LEU A 167 11.79 16.56 -9.52
N THR A 168 12.86 17.17 -10.02
CA THR A 168 13.60 18.20 -9.29
C THR A 168 12.69 19.36 -8.88
N ASN A 169 12.85 19.85 -7.65
CA ASN A 169 12.06 20.95 -7.06
C ASN A 169 10.57 20.66 -6.84
N GLN A 170 10.09 19.44 -7.10
CA GLN A 170 8.74 19.01 -6.71
C GLN A 170 8.81 18.37 -5.32
N ILE A 171 8.70 19.18 -4.26
CA ILE A 171 8.95 18.72 -2.89
C ILE A 171 7.72 17.95 -2.37
N PRO A 172 7.86 16.67 -1.99
CA PRO A 172 6.74 15.90 -1.46
C PRO A 172 6.33 16.36 -0.06
N PHE A 173 5.05 16.19 0.25
CA PHE A 173 4.50 16.43 1.58
C PHE A 173 3.33 15.49 1.86
N MET A 174 2.87 15.44 3.11
CA MET A 174 1.66 14.73 3.53
C MET A 174 0.97 15.53 4.64
N SER A 175 -0.37 15.64 4.59
CA SER A 175 -1.17 16.36 5.59
C SER A 175 -1.79 15.41 6.61
N ALA A 176 -2.28 14.25 6.17
CA ALA A 176 -2.74 13.22 7.09
C ALA A 176 -2.58 11.81 6.53
N LEU A 177 -2.53 10.83 7.43
CA LEU A 177 -2.52 9.42 7.11
C LEU A 177 -3.44 8.64 8.05
N GLU A 178 -4.36 7.88 7.48
CA GLU A 178 -5.37 7.12 8.19
C GLU A 178 -5.27 5.65 7.79
N LEU A 179 -5.37 4.76 8.77
CA LEU A 179 -5.38 3.31 8.58
C LEU A 179 -6.44 2.70 9.47
N HIS A 180 -7.36 1.94 8.86
CA HIS A 180 -8.42 1.24 9.57
C HIS A 180 -8.48 -0.23 9.13
N SER A 181 -8.44 -1.14 10.11
CA SER A 181 -8.82 -2.53 9.93
C SER A 181 -10.27 -2.63 9.47
N LEU A 182 -10.49 -3.37 8.40
CA LEU A 182 -11.80 -3.70 7.88
C LEU A 182 -12.18 -5.12 8.27
N ASN A 183 -13.48 -5.40 8.32
CA ASN A 183 -13.94 -6.78 8.41
C ASN A 183 -13.42 -7.58 7.20
N TYR A 184 -12.83 -8.75 7.46
CA TYR A 184 -12.21 -9.59 6.42
C TYR A 184 -13.17 -9.98 5.28
N LYS A 185 -14.50 -9.97 5.53
CA LYS A 185 -15.53 -10.27 4.52
C LYS A 185 -15.84 -9.10 3.58
N MET A 186 -15.56 -7.86 3.98
CA MET A 186 -15.76 -6.69 3.12
C MET A 186 -14.83 -6.79 1.92
N TYR A 187 -15.31 -6.41 0.74
CA TYR A 187 -14.59 -6.43 -0.53
C TYR A 187 -14.03 -7.82 -0.87
N SER A 188 -14.79 -8.88 -0.58
CA SER A 188 -14.36 -10.28 -0.73
C SER A 188 -14.25 -10.77 -2.19
N ARG A 189 -14.74 -9.97 -3.16
CA ARG A 189 -14.64 -10.27 -4.60
C ARG A 189 -13.22 -10.10 -5.16
N VAL A 190 -12.31 -9.52 -4.38
CA VAL A 190 -10.91 -9.28 -4.76
C VAL A 190 -10.01 -10.09 -3.83
N ASP A 191 -9.11 -10.88 -4.42
CA ASP A 191 -8.19 -11.70 -3.67
C ASP A 191 -7.09 -10.86 -2.99
N SER A 192 -6.41 -11.45 -2.03
CA SER A 192 -5.41 -10.75 -1.22
C SER A 192 -4.20 -10.22 -1.98
N ASN A 193 -3.96 -10.62 -3.23
CA ASN A 193 -2.81 -10.16 -4.02
C ASN A 193 -3.12 -8.89 -4.83
N HIS A 194 -4.34 -8.38 -4.74
CA HIS A 194 -4.77 -7.17 -5.42
C HIS A 194 -5.10 -6.08 -4.40
N ALA A 195 -4.73 -4.84 -4.74
CA ALA A 195 -5.23 -3.67 -4.04
C ALA A 195 -6.44 -3.11 -4.79
N LEU A 196 -7.36 -2.54 -4.03
CA LEU A 196 -8.46 -1.74 -4.53
C LEU A 196 -8.11 -0.28 -4.34
N TYR A 197 -8.16 0.52 -5.42
CA TYR A 197 -8.07 1.97 -5.30
C TYR A 197 -9.47 2.55 -5.36
N LEU A 198 -9.78 3.41 -4.40
CA LEU A 198 -11.05 4.12 -4.41
C LEU A 198 -11.08 5.04 -5.63
N THR A 199 -12.09 4.85 -6.47
CA THR A 199 -12.41 5.81 -7.53
C THR A 199 -13.57 6.70 -7.13
N HIS A 200 -14.60 6.12 -6.52
CA HIS A 200 -15.78 6.84 -6.06
C HIS A 200 -16.53 6.06 -4.98
N ARG A 201 -17.08 6.75 -3.98
CA ARG A 201 -17.99 6.19 -2.97
C ARG A 201 -19.08 7.21 -2.67
N ALA A 202 -20.33 6.85 -2.96
CA ALA A 202 -21.45 7.78 -2.93
C ALA A 202 -22.58 7.35 -2.01
N ALA A 203 -23.18 8.32 -1.34
CA ALA A 203 -24.47 8.25 -0.67
C ALA A 203 -25.54 8.92 -1.53
N ALA A 204 -26.09 8.16 -2.50
CA ALA A 204 -27.10 8.65 -3.42
C ALA A 204 -28.36 9.15 -2.68
N GLY A 205 -28.79 10.38 -2.98
CA GLY A 205 -29.94 11.05 -2.38
C GLY A 205 -29.67 11.59 -0.97
N ALA A 206 -28.46 11.42 -0.42
CA ALA A 206 -28.09 12.00 0.86
C ALA A 206 -27.69 13.47 0.68
N ASN A 207 -28.19 14.35 1.56
CA ASN A 207 -27.91 15.78 1.52
C ASN A 207 -26.59 16.19 2.20
N GLN A 208 -25.85 15.23 2.78
CA GLN A 208 -24.59 15.46 3.47
C GLN A 208 -23.68 14.22 3.34
N THR A 209 -22.36 14.40 3.47
CA THR A 209 -21.42 13.27 3.55
C THR A 209 -21.74 12.42 4.77
N ILE A 210 -21.60 11.11 4.60
CA ILE A 210 -21.70 10.13 5.68
C ILE A 210 -20.32 9.53 5.91
N ARG A 211 -19.82 9.61 7.14
CA ARG A 211 -18.55 9.01 7.57
C ARG A 211 -18.64 8.66 9.06
N TYR A 212 -17.54 8.56 9.80
CA TYR A 212 -17.59 8.38 11.25
C TYR A 212 -18.38 9.53 11.93
N PRO A 213 -19.19 9.26 12.98
CA PRO A 213 -19.43 7.97 13.65
C PRO A 213 -20.49 7.07 12.99
N GLN A 214 -21.14 7.50 11.92
CA GLN A 214 -22.18 6.69 11.26
C GLN A 214 -21.61 5.48 10.52
N ASP A 215 -20.39 5.61 9.95
CA ASP A 215 -19.59 4.50 9.45
C ASP A 215 -18.43 4.21 10.44
N PRO A 216 -18.41 3.05 11.11
CA PRO A 216 -17.39 2.72 12.10
C PRO A 216 -16.00 2.50 11.49
N TYR A 217 -15.91 2.33 10.16
CA TYR A 217 -14.64 2.22 9.42
C TYR A 217 -14.17 3.56 8.84
N ASP A 218 -14.90 4.66 9.12
CA ASP A 218 -14.64 6.01 8.63
C ASP A 218 -14.43 6.13 7.11
N ARG A 219 -15.14 5.30 6.35
CA ARG A 219 -15.26 5.48 4.90
C ARG A 219 -16.03 6.77 4.63
N ILE A 220 -15.52 7.59 3.72
CA ILE A 220 -16.20 8.81 3.28
C ILE A 220 -17.18 8.44 2.17
N TRP A 221 -18.47 8.56 2.45
CA TRP A 221 -19.54 8.44 1.46
C TRP A 221 -19.98 9.84 1.03
N GLU A 222 -19.55 10.23 -0.16
CA GLU A 222 -19.83 11.56 -0.70
C GLU A 222 -21.31 11.72 -1.01
N ASN A 223 -21.86 12.88 -0.67
CA ASN A 223 -23.26 13.17 -0.89
C ASN A 223 -23.52 13.35 -2.40
N GLU A 224 -24.55 12.68 -2.93
CA GLU A 224 -24.89 12.78 -4.35
C GLU A 224 -26.38 13.10 -4.50
N VAL A 225 -26.68 14.35 -4.83
CA VAL A 225 -28.06 14.87 -4.98
C VAL A 225 -28.21 15.67 -6.26
N GLY A 226 -29.45 15.81 -6.72
CA GLY A 226 -29.78 16.77 -7.77
C GLY A 226 -29.20 16.42 -9.15
N PHE A 227 -29.12 15.13 -9.50
CA PHE A 227 -28.79 14.77 -10.88
C PHE A 227 -29.90 15.25 -11.82
N VAL A 228 -29.52 15.75 -12.99
CA VAL A 228 -30.45 16.20 -14.03
C VAL A 228 -31.41 15.04 -14.37
N LEU A 229 -32.72 15.31 -14.33
CA LEU A 229 -33.80 14.35 -14.62
C LEU A 229 -33.91 13.20 -13.58
N THR A 230 -33.53 13.49 -12.34
CA THR A 230 -33.73 12.58 -11.20
C THR A 230 -34.43 13.28 -10.04
N GLU A 231 -34.97 12.49 -9.12
CA GLU A 231 -35.53 12.94 -7.85
C GLU A 231 -34.84 12.20 -6.70
N ASP A 232 -34.49 12.94 -5.65
CA ASP A 232 -33.98 12.37 -4.41
C ASP A 232 -35.17 11.82 -3.61
N VAL A 233 -35.11 10.54 -3.25
CA VAL A 233 -36.16 9.85 -2.50
C VAL A 233 -35.63 9.38 -1.16
N LYS A 234 -36.48 9.49 -0.13
CA LYS A 234 -36.16 9.09 1.23
C LYS A 234 -37.10 8.00 1.69
N GLY A 235 -36.54 6.93 2.25
CA GLY A 235 -37.33 5.86 2.85
C GLY A 235 -38.10 6.34 4.08
N ASP A 236 -39.35 5.92 4.21
CA ASP A 236 -40.23 6.13 5.36
C ASP A 236 -39.95 5.14 6.52
N ALA A 237 -39.11 4.14 6.29
CA ALA A 237 -38.71 3.16 7.26
C ALA A 237 -38.08 3.80 8.52
N VAL A 238 -38.59 3.43 9.69
CA VAL A 238 -38.10 3.90 10.99
C VAL A 238 -36.62 3.50 11.19
N SER A 239 -36.25 2.29 10.77
CA SER A 239 -34.88 1.78 10.83
C SER A 239 -34.53 1.00 9.56
N VAL A 240 -33.25 1.01 9.20
CA VAL A 240 -32.72 0.26 8.06
C VAL A 240 -31.74 -0.77 8.59
N ASN A 241 -31.96 -2.04 8.26
CA ASN A 241 -31.07 -3.13 8.64
C ASN A 241 -30.06 -3.41 7.51
N ALA A 242 -28.81 -2.97 7.71
CA ALA A 242 -27.73 -3.17 6.74
C ALA A 242 -26.91 -4.45 6.98
N SER A 243 -27.24 -5.29 7.99
CA SER A 243 -26.40 -6.43 8.40
C SER A 243 -26.20 -7.53 7.34
N LYS A 244 -27.03 -7.54 6.30
CA LYS A 244 -26.93 -8.47 5.17
C LYS A 244 -26.43 -7.81 3.89
N ALA A 245 -26.21 -6.50 3.92
CA ALA A 245 -25.68 -5.78 2.76
C ALA A 245 -24.22 -6.17 2.56
N GLU A 246 -23.82 -6.33 1.30
CA GLU A 246 -22.42 -6.56 0.95
C GLU A 246 -21.58 -5.35 1.36
N ASP A 247 -20.38 -5.60 1.87
CA ASP A 247 -19.41 -4.59 2.29
C ASP A 247 -19.86 -3.68 3.46
N ASP A 248 -20.83 -4.12 4.26
CA ASP A 248 -21.25 -3.48 5.51
C ASP A 248 -21.46 -1.95 5.42
N PRO A 249 -22.23 -1.40 4.46
CA PRO A 249 -22.51 0.03 4.40
C PRO A 249 -23.28 0.51 5.64
N PRO A 250 -23.08 1.74 6.09
CA PRO A 250 -23.82 2.28 7.23
C PRO A 250 -25.31 2.43 6.86
N PRO A 251 -26.26 2.17 7.80
CA PRO A 251 -27.70 2.32 7.54
C PRO A 251 -28.11 3.70 7.03
N ALA A 252 -27.35 4.75 7.38
CA ALA A 252 -27.58 6.11 6.91
C ALA A 252 -27.45 6.25 5.38
N VAL A 253 -26.57 5.48 4.74
CA VAL A 253 -26.39 5.48 3.28
C VAL A 253 -27.60 4.85 2.60
N LEU A 254 -28.16 3.79 3.17
CA LEU A 254 -29.29 3.05 2.61
C LEU A 254 -30.66 3.71 2.86
N ARG A 255 -30.69 4.86 3.56
CA ARG A 255 -31.93 5.56 3.90
C ARG A 255 -32.45 6.44 2.76
N ASN A 256 -31.56 6.90 1.90
CA ASN A 256 -31.89 7.73 0.75
C ASN A 256 -31.53 6.99 -0.54
N ALA A 257 -32.14 7.41 -1.64
CA ALA A 257 -31.80 6.95 -2.97
C ALA A 257 -32.10 8.05 -3.99
N VAL A 258 -31.70 7.80 -5.24
CA VAL A 258 -32.04 8.63 -6.39
C VAL A 258 -32.87 7.78 -7.34
N THR A 259 -33.98 8.33 -7.83
CA THR A 259 -34.81 7.73 -8.88
C THR A 259 -34.87 8.65 -10.09
N THR A 260 -35.19 8.11 -11.26
CA THR A 260 -35.45 8.94 -12.44
C THR A 260 -36.84 9.58 -12.37
N ILE A 261 -37.03 10.76 -12.98
CA ILE A 261 -38.35 11.42 -13.09
C ILE A 261 -39.34 10.69 -14.03
N GLY A 262 -38.95 9.53 -14.57
CA GLY A 262 -39.73 8.76 -15.53
C GLY A 262 -38.94 7.61 -16.14
N THR A 263 -39.64 6.71 -16.83
CA THR A 263 -39.07 5.47 -17.39
C THR A 263 -38.22 5.67 -18.66
N ALA A 264 -38.25 6.87 -19.25
CA ALA A 264 -37.46 7.22 -20.43
C ALA A 264 -36.01 7.63 -20.10
N TRP A 265 -35.69 7.81 -18.82
CA TRP A 265 -34.40 8.31 -18.36
C TRP A 265 -33.60 7.22 -17.67
N SER A 266 -32.29 7.40 -17.64
CA SER A 266 -31.34 6.48 -16.99
C SER A 266 -30.42 7.24 -16.05
N ILE A 267 -30.10 6.65 -14.90
CA ILE A 267 -29.04 7.14 -14.02
C ILE A 267 -27.69 6.72 -14.61
N ILE A 268 -26.82 7.70 -14.85
CA ILE A 268 -25.47 7.45 -15.37
C ILE A 268 -24.47 7.63 -14.22
N LEU A 269 -23.91 6.52 -13.76
CA LEU A 269 -22.84 6.52 -12.77
C LEU A 269 -21.52 6.80 -13.49
N LYS A 270 -20.99 8.03 -13.36
CA LYS A 270 -19.69 8.40 -13.92
C LYS A 270 -18.57 7.84 -13.06
N THR A 271 -18.30 6.54 -13.22
CA THR A 271 -17.29 5.86 -12.40
C THR A 271 -15.87 6.30 -12.70
N GLY A 272 -15.59 6.87 -13.89
CA GLY A 272 -14.24 7.23 -14.31
C GLY A 272 -13.31 6.02 -14.49
N LEU A 273 -13.84 4.80 -14.45
CA LEU A 273 -13.05 3.58 -14.59
C LEU A 273 -12.50 3.45 -16.01
N PRO A 274 -11.26 2.97 -16.19
CA PRO A 274 -10.71 2.70 -17.50
C PRO A 274 -11.51 1.62 -18.23
N ALA A 275 -11.60 1.73 -19.55
CA ALA A 275 -12.30 0.76 -20.40
C ALA A 275 -11.64 -0.64 -20.37
N THR A 276 -10.41 -0.73 -19.90
CA THR A 276 -9.65 -1.98 -19.75
C THR A 276 -9.37 -2.25 -18.28
N ARG A 277 -9.40 -3.53 -17.88
CA ARG A 277 -9.01 -3.91 -16.51
C ARG A 277 -7.53 -3.59 -16.31
N VAL A 278 -7.23 -2.76 -15.32
CA VAL A 278 -5.87 -2.51 -14.85
C VAL A 278 -5.71 -3.26 -13.53
N PRO A 279 -5.12 -4.47 -13.53
CA PRO A 279 -4.88 -5.18 -12.29
C PRO A 279 -3.82 -4.43 -11.49
N ILE A 280 -4.17 -4.03 -10.28
CA ILE A 280 -3.27 -3.41 -9.33
C ILE A 280 -2.77 -4.53 -8.42
N TYR A 281 -1.66 -5.14 -8.81
CA TYR A 281 -1.04 -6.17 -8.00
C TYR A 281 -0.28 -5.56 -6.84
N ILE A 282 -0.38 -6.20 -5.69
CA ILE A 282 0.49 -5.93 -4.55
C ILE A 282 1.69 -6.84 -4.69
N THR A 283 2.74 -6.30 -5.28
CA THR A 283 3.99 -7.02 -5.42
C THR A 283 4.90 -6.67 -4.26
N THR A 284 5.36 -7.70 -3.55
CA THR A 284 6.41 -7.56 -2.55
C THR A 284 7.67 -8.17 -3.13
N VAL A 285 8.53 -7.34 -3.74
CA VAL A 285 9.80 -7.82 -4.27
C VAL A 285 10.78 -7.99 -3.11
N THR A 286 11.06 -9.25 -2.76
CA THR A 286 12.00 -9.59 -1.67
C THR A 286 13.38 -9.99 -2.18
N ALA A 287 13.50 -10.38 -3.44
CA ALA A 287 14.77 -10.76 -4.04
C ALA A 287 14.89 -10.26 -5.48
N LEU A 288 16.03 -9.68 -5.82
CA LEU A 288 16.48 -9.47 -7.20
C LEU A 288 17.66 -10.41 -7.44
N ASN A 289 17.46 -11.45 -8.25
CA ASN A 289 18.55 -12.30 -8.73
C ASN A 289 18.71 -12.07 -10.22
N LEU A 290 19.70 -11.26 -10.57
CA LEU A 290 20.11 -10.97 -11.94
C LEU A 290 21.58 -11.35 -12.13
N SER A 291 22.01 -12.46 -11.51
CA SER A 291 23.35 -13.00 -11.67
C SER A 291 23.57 -13.55 -13.08
N SER A 292 24.76 -13.33 -13.66
CA SER A 292 25.16 -13.94 -14.94
C SER A 292 24.27 -13.62 -16.15
N PHE A 293 23.70 -12.42 -16.21
CA PHE A 293 22.89 -11.97 -17.36
C PHE A 293 23.66 -11.10 -18.37
N GLY A 294 24.96 -10.88 -18.16
CA GLY A 294 25.76 -10.02 -19.03
C GLY A 294 25.35 -8.54 -18.96
N LEU A 295 24.75 -8.12 -17.84
CA LEU A 295 24.32 -6.74 -17.63
C LEU A 295 25.52 -5.79 -17.64
N SER A 296 25.34 -4.58 -18.16
CA SER A 296 26.38 -3.54 -18.18
C SER A 296 25.80 -2.16 -17.87
N GLY A 297 26.68 -1.18 -17.64
CA GLY A 297 26.28 0.16 -17.21
C GLY A 297 26.21 0.30 -15.69
N THR A 298 25.58 1.36 -15.20
CA THR A 298 25.47 1.68 -13.76
C THR A 298 24.20 1.11 -13.16
N LEU A 299 24.20 0.87 -11.84
CA LEU A 299 22.99 0.47 -11.13
C LEU A 299 21.92 1.58 -11.20
N PRO A 300 20.68 1.26 -11.61
CA PRO A 300 19.57 2.20 -11.56
C PRO A 300 19.11 2.44 -10.11
N ASP A 301 18.29 3.47 -9.90
CA ASP A 301 17.65 3.70 -8.61
C ASP A 301 16.44 2.77 -8.45
N PHE A 302 16.54 1.82 -7.53
CA PHE A 302 15.45 0.95 -7.09
C PHE A 302 15.25 1.03 -5.58
N SER A 303 15.55 2.19 -5.00
CA SER A 303 15.30 2.51 -3.59
C SER A 303 13.82 2.42 -3.19
N SER A 304 12.90 2.29 -4.15
CA SER A 304 11.48 2.09 -3.89
C SER A 304 11.14 0.70 -3.34
N LEU A 305 11.98 -0.31 -3.61
CA LEU A 305 11.73 -1.71 -3.27
C LEU A 305 12.13 -2.02 -1.81
N ASP A 306 11.41 -1.44 -0.85
CA ASP A 306 11.75 -1.50 0.58
C ASP A 306 11.68 -2.91 1.18
N ALA A 307 10.99 -3.82 0.49
CA ALA A 307 10.86 -5.19 0.91
C ALA A 307 12.05 -6.09 0.52
N LEU A 308 13.02 -5.58 -0.25
CA LEU A 308 14.19 -6.34 -0.66
C LEU A 308 14.99 -6.84 0.53
N GLU A 309 15.21 -8.15 0.53
CA GLU A 309 16.08 -8.87 1.45
C GLU A 309 17.34 -9.35 0.75
N THR A 310 17.27 -9.58 -0.56
CA THR A 310 18.39 -10.11 -1.36
C THR A 310 18.54 -9.33 -2.67
N VAL A 311 19.75 -8.87 -2.93
CA VAL A 311 20.19 -8.36 -4.23
C VAL A 311 21.41 -9.16 -4.64
N ASP A 312 21.27 -9.95 -5.70
CA ASP A 312 22.35 -10.73 -6.30
C ASP A 312 22.52 -10.33 -7.77
N PHE A 313 23.58 -9.56 -8.02
CA PHE A 313 24.00 -9.10 -9.34
C PHE A 313 25.37 -9.66 -9.74
N GLN A 314 25.79 -10.76 -9.12
CA GLN A 314 27.12 -11.32 -9.37
C GLN A 314 27.35 -11.68 -10.84
N ASN A 315 28.62 -11.66 -11.25
CA ASN A 315 29.06 -12.10 -12.58
C ASN A 315 28.35 -11.33 -13.71
N ASN A 316 28.50 -10.02 -13.70
CA ASN A 316 28.03 -9.12 -14.75
C ASN A 316 29.14 -8.15 -15.15
N SER A 317 28.85 -7.22 -16.05
CA SER A 317 29.73 -6.11 -16.45
C SER A 317 29.23 -4.76 -15.92
N LEU A 318 28.56 -4.75 -14.76
CA LEU A 318 28.07 -3.51 -14.14
C LEU A 318 29.26 -2.68 -13.64
N GLN A 319 29.16 -1.36 -13.76
CA GLN A 319 30.27 -0.43 -13.50
C GLN A 319 29.81 0.84 -12.79
N GLY A 320 30.77 1.71 -12.44
CA GLY A 320 30.51 2.95 -11.71
C GLY A 320 30.53 2.76 -10.19
N GLN A 321 30.07 3.76 -9.45
CA GLN A 321 30.06 3.72 -7.99
C GLN A 321 28.90 2.88 -7.45
N ILE A 322 29.12 2.21 -6.31
CA ILE A 322 28.04 1.54 -5.57
C ILE A 322 27.12 2.61 -4.97
N PRO A 323 25.82 2.67 -5.32
CA PRO A 323 24.93 3.72 -4.82
C PRO A 323 24.67 3.59 -3.31
N ALA A 324 24.68 4.72 -2.59
CA ALA A 324 24.50 4.75 -1.14
C ALA A 324 23.09 4.29 -0.66
N PHE A 325 22.07 4.38 -1.53
CA PHE A 325 20.69 4.00 -1.19
C PHE A 325 20.57 2.51 -0.83
N LEU A 326 21.45 1.64 -1.34
CA LEU A 326 21.46 0.22 -1.03
C LEU A 326 21.64 -0.04 0.47
N GLY A 327 22.39 0.84 1.16
CA GLY A 327 22.55 0.77 2.61
C GLY A 327 21.34 1.27 3.40
N SER A 328 20.43 2.01 2.75
CA SER A 328 19.21 2.55 3.33
C SER A 328 17.99 1.63 3.18
N LEU A 329 18.12 0.52 2.45
CA LEU A 329 17.05 -0.47 2.30
C LEU A 329 16.81 -1.17 3.65
N PRO A 330 15.60 -1.06 4.24
CA PRO A 330 15.39 -1.40 5.64
C PRO A 330 15.44 -2.90 5.92
N ASN A 331 15.21 -3.74 4.90
CA ASN A 331 15.13 -5.18 5.02
C ASN A 331 16.29 -5.93 4.35
N LEU A 332 17.26 -5.24 3.74
CA LEU A 332 18.30 -5.87 2.94
C LEU A 332 19.27 -6.66 3.84
N LYS A 333 19.43 -7.95 3.53
CA LYS A 333 20.28 -8.89 4.27
C LYS A 333 21.48 -9.34 3.44
N LEU A 334 21.32 -9.48 2.12
CA LEU A 334 22.39 -9.88 1.21
C LEU A 334 22.51 -8.90 0.05
N LEU A 335 23.71 -8.38 -0.16
CA LEU A 335 24.12 -7.61 -1.33
C LEU A 335 25.35 -8.27 -1.97
N ASN A 336 25.10 -9.07 -3.02
CA ASN A 336 26.15 -9.68 -3.82
C ASN A 336 26.36 -8.91 -5.13
N LEU A 337 27.54 -8.29 -5.23
CA LEU A 337 28.02 -7.54 -6.39
C LEU A 337 29.33 -8.13 -6.93
N GLU A 338 29.66 -9.37 -6.56
CA GLU A 338 30.87 -10.08 -6.99
C GLU A 338 31.02 -10.12 -8.52
N ASP A 339 32.26 -10.18 -9.01
CA ASP A 339 32.56 -10.33 -10.44
C ASP A 339 31.86 -9.25 -11.30
N ASN A 340 32.20 -7.99 -11.03
CA ASN A 340 31.71 -6.81 -11.74
C ASN A 340 32.84 -5.77 -11.89
N ARG A 341 32.51 -4.56 -12.36
CA ARG A 341 33.45 -3.45 -12.60
C ARG A 341 33.13 -2.23 -11.72
N PHE A 342 32.53 -2.42 -10.55
CA PHE A 342 32.24 -1.32 -9.63
C PHE A 342 33.53 -0.66 -9.13
N ASN A 343 33.52 0.67 -9.03
CA ASN A 343 34.66 1.48 -8.64
C ASN A 343 34.29 2.50 -7.54
N GLY A 344 35.26 3.30 -7.12
CA GLY A 344 35.07 4.23 -6.01
C GLY A 344 34.96 3.54 -4.65
N THR A 345 34.63 4.28 -3.60
CA THR A 345 34.54 3.74 -2.24
C THR A 345 33.21 3.04 -1.99
N ILE A 346 33.21 2.06 -1.09
CA ILE A 346 31.96 1.50 -0.56
C ILE A 346 31.31 2.58 0.33
N PRO A 347 30.05 2.98 0.08
CA PRO A 347 29.34 3.93 0.92
C PRO A 347 29.34 3.54 2.41
N SER A 348 29.42 4.53 3.29
CA SER A 348 29.36 4.30 4.75
C SER A 348 28.02 3.69 5.18
N SER A 349 26.92 4.05 4.51
CA SER A 349 25.60 3.45 4.74
C SER A 349 25.58 1.93 4.53
N ILE A 350 26.43 1.40 3.66
CA ILE A 350 26.56 -0.04 3.38
C ILE A 350 27.58 -0.66 4.32
N SER A 351 28.80 -0.10 4.37
CA SER A 351 29.91 -0.68 5.14
C SER A 351 29.71 -0.67 6.66
N SER A 352 28.88 0.24 7.18
CA SER A 352 28.54 0.27 8.62
C SER A 352 27.30 -0.56 8.98
N ASN A 353 26.59 -1.11 8.00
CA ASN A 353 25.37 -1.89 8.23
C ASN A 353 25.72 -3.32 8.66
N ARG A 354 25.68 -3.58 9.98
CA ARG A 354 26.02 -4.90 10.57
C ARG A 354 25.03 -6.03 10.26
N LYS A 355 23.86 -5.70 9.70
CA LYS A 355 22.85 -6.71 9.33
C LYS A 355 23.00 -7.17 7.87
N LEU A 356 23.88 -6.52 7.11
CA LEU A 356 24.07 -6.75 5.68
C LEU A 356 25.30 -7.62 5.43
N GLU A 357 25.09 -8.74 4.75
CA GLU A 357 26.14 -9.52 4.11
C GLU A 357 26.51 -8.84 2.78
N LEU A 358 27.74 -8.34 2.69
CA LEU A 358 28.26 -7.62 1.53
C LEU A 358 29.34 -8.44 0.83
N ILE A 359 29.08 -8.83 -0.42
CA ILE A 359 30.03 -9.53 -1.28
C ILE A 359 30.38 -8.62 -2.46
N VAL A 360 31.63 -8.18 -2.53
CA VAL A 360 32.15 -7.22 -3.54
C VAL A 360 33.52 -7.64 -4.08
N THR A 361 33.85 -8.93 -3.94
CA THR A 361 35.06 -9.53 -4.53
C THR A 361 35.09 -9.32 -6.05
N ASN A 362 36.30 -9.30 -6.62
CA ASN A 362 36.52 -9.12 -8.06
C ASN A 362 35.81 -7.90 -8.66
N ASN A 363 36.04 -6.74 -8.04
CA ASN A 363 35.61 -5.41 -8.50
C ASN A 363 36.80 -4.43 -8.46
N CYS A 364 36.63 -3.25 -9.06
CA CYS A 364 37.60 -2.16 -9.15
C CYS A 364 37.61 -1.20 -7.92
N LEU A 365 37.46 -1.75 -6.72
CA LEU A 365 37.38 -0.97 -5.48
C LEU A 365 38.78 -0.62 -4.92
N PRO A 366 38.95 0.50 -4.19
CA PRO A 366 40.21 0.90 -3.58
C PRO A 366 40.87 -0.23 -2.78
N GLY A 367 42.17 -0.44 -3.01
CA GLY A 367 42.93 -1.54 -2.40
C GLY A 367 42.79 -2.90 -3.11
N ARG A 368 42.08 -2.97 -4.24
CA ARG A 368 41.99 -4.16 -5.11
C ARG A 368 42.41 -3.79 -6.54
N SER A 369 43.22 -4.63 -7.18
CA SER A 369 43.65 -4.39 -8.56
C SER A 369 42.53 -4.75 -9.54
N CYS A 370 42.13 -3.81 -10.39
CA CYS A 370 41.35 -4.15 -11.58
C CYS A 370 42.18 -5.10 -12.45
N GLN A 371 41.63 -6.27 -12.80
CA GLN A 371 42.12 -6.99 -13.97
C GLN A 371 41.63 -6.19 -15.19
N PRO A 372 42.52 -5.58 -16.00
CA PRO A 372 42.09 -5.07 -17.29
C PRO A 372 41.58 -6.24 -18.13
N GLU A 373 40.51 -6.01 -18.90
CA GLU A 373 40.11 -6.95 -19.96
C GLU A 373 41.34 -7.28 -20.79
N ASN A 374 41.69 -8.56 -20.88
CA ASN A 374 42.62 -9.02 -21.89
C ASN A 374 41.87 -8.94 -23.23
N PRO A 375 42.19 -8.02 -24.15
CA PRO A 375 41.49 -7.90 -25.41
C PRO A 375 42.07 -8.93 -26.39
N ALA A 376 41.90 -10.22 -26.09
CA ALA A 376 42.02 -11.34 -27.02
C ALA A 376 41.91 -12.67 -26.27
N LEU A 377 40.71 -13.26 -26.27
CA LEU A 377 40.61 -14.70 -26.49
C LEU A 377 39.32 -14.96 -27.29
N PRO A 378 39.40 -15.64 -28.44
CA PRO A 378 38.22 -15.87 -29.28
C PRO A 378 37.20 -16.70 -28.52
N SER A 379 35.93 -16.37 -28.74
CA SER A 379 34.74 -17.07 -28.27
C SER A 379 34.89 -18.59 -28.29
N GLY A 380 35.24 -19.15 -27.13
CA GLY A 380 35.12 -20.57 -26.84
C GLY A 380 33.66 -20.86 -26.50
N THR A 381 32.94 -21.42 -27.47
CA THR A 381 31.62 -22.07 -27.39
C THR A 381 30.94 -22.05 -26.02
N SER A 382 30.18 -20.99 -25.74
CA SER A 382 29.02 -21.11 -24.83
C SER A 382 27.99 -21.98 -25.54
N LYS A 383 27.75 -23.17 -25.00
CA LYS A 383 26.54 -23.93 -25.34
C LYS A 383 25.36 -23.06 -24.93
N ALA A 384 24.57 -22.64 -25.91
CA ALA A 384 23.28 -22.02 -25.69
C ALA A 384 22.48 -22.83 -24.66
N PRO A 385 21.75 -22.18 -23.72
CA PRO A 385 20.73 -22.86 -22.94
C PRO A 385 19.77 -23.53 -23.93
N ARG A 386 19.52 -24.82 -23.72
CA ARG A 386 18.48 -25.56 -24.44
C ARG A 386 17.16 -24.80 -24.21
N SER A 387 16.62 -24.22 -25.27
CA SER A 387 15.23 -23.80 -25.30
C SER A 387 14.36 -25.02 -24.98
N PRO A 388 13.33 -24.89 -24.13
CA PRO A 388 12.29 -25.90 -24.08
C PRO A 388 11.60 -25.90 -25.44
N THR A 389 11.77 -26.98 -26.20
CA THR A 389 10.93 -27.28 -27.36
C THR A 389 9.47 -27.27 -26.92
N PRO A 390 8.59 -26.47 -27.55
CA PRO A 390 7.16 -26.68 -27.43
C PRO A 390 6.82 -27.97 -28.19
N SER A 391 6.19 -28.91 -27.50
CA SER A 391 5.58 -30.07 -28.15
C SER A 391 4.48 -29.57 -29.10
N SER A 392 4.72 -29.73 -30.40
CA SER A 392 3.71 -29.57 -31.43
C SER A 392 2.71 -30.73 -31.34
N GLY A 393 1.43 -30.38 -31.29
CA GLY A 393 0.29 -31.29 -31.26
C GLY A 393 -1.01 -30.57 -31.62
N ILE A 394 -1.02 -29.98 -32.83
CA ILE A 394 -2.14 -29.85 -33.80
C ILE A 394 -3.56 -29.61 -33.25
N SER A 395 -4.12 -28.43 -33.53
CA SER A 395 -5.23 -28.23 -34.50
C SER A 395 -5.82 -26.82 -34.40
N GLU A 396 -5.32 -25.89 -35.20
CA GLU A 396 -6.08 -24.70 -35.59
C GLU A 396 -6.82 -24.95 -36.91
N THR A 397 -8.12 -24.71 -36.91
CA THR A 397 -8.92 -24.45 -38.11
C THR A 397 -9.41 -23.00 -38.05
N PRO A 398 -9.20 -22.17 -39.10
CA PRO A 398 -9.84 -20.85 -39.25
C PRO A 398 -11.00 -20.94 -40.27
N PRO A 399 -11.63 -19.82 -40.69
CA PRO A 399 -12.25 -18.73 -39.94
C PRO A 399 -13.76 -18.63 -40.30
N PHE A 400 -14.57 -17.93 -39.50
CA PHE A 400 -15.86 -17.42 -39.97
C PHE A 400 -15.86 -15.89 -39.99
N SER A 401 -15.72 -15.37 -41.21
CA SER A 401 -16.28 -14.09 -41.64
C SER A 401 -17.80 -14.23 -41.76
N GLY A 402 -18.54 -13.31 -41.18
CA GLY A 402 -19.98 -13.18 -41.37
C GLY A 402 -20.40 -11.74 -41.08
N THR A 403 -20.57 -10.98 -42.14
CA THR A 403 -21.29 -9.70 -42.20
C THR A 403 -22.76 -9.90 -41.87
N ASN A 404 -23.28 -9.15 -40.89
CA ASN A 404 -24.43 -8.24 -40.98
C ASN A 404 -24.66 -7.54 -39.65
#